data_AF-A0A2G9NDG9-F1
#
_entry.id   AF-A0A2G9NDG9-F1
#
_cell.length_a   1.000
_cell.length_b   1.000
_cell.length_c   1.000
_cell.angle_alpha   90.00
_cell.angle_beta   90.00
_cell.angle_gamma   90.00
#
_symmetry.space_group_name_H-M   'P 1'
#
loop_
_entity.id
_entity.type
_entity.pdbx_description
1 polymer ?
#
loop_
_entity_poly.entity_id
_entity_poly.type
_entity_poly.pdbx_seq_one_letter_code
_entity_poly.pdbx_strand_id
1 'polypeptide(L)'
;MFEKGLNNKGQEGLTLTTLLLIVLGIVVVVVIIIGATKGFGFIFGKVDSLPGQSLQTAIESCNIAGKNDLRADYCLDIKKIEMDGVEQYVTCGYLGDKALLDETISPVCGETVANFAAFCDNQKLKDSALVEGITCEAHKA
;
A
#
# COMPACT_ATOMS: atom_id res chain seq x y z
N MET A 1 62.84 -10.56 17.83
CA MET A 1 61.57 -11.32 17.99
C MET A 1 60.46 -10.30 17.81
N PHE A 2 59.71 -10.38 16.71
CA PHE A 2 58.75 -9.35 16.31
C PHE A 2 57.36 -9.71 16.87
N GLU A 3 56.91 -9.00 17.91
CA GLU A 3 55.51 -9.01 18.32
C GLU A 3 54.72 -8.09 17.39
N LYS A 4 53.89 -8.70 16.55
CA LYS A 4 52.92 -8.03 15.67
C LYS A 4 51.68 -7.71 16.51
N GLY A 5 51.58 -6.47 16.99
CA GLY A 5 50.34 -5.94 17.55
C GLY A 5 49.28 -5.84 16.44
N LEU A 6 48.29 -6.72 16.48
CA LEU A 6 47.14 -6.69 15.58
C LEU A 6 46.17 -5.61 16.11
N ASN A 7 46.20 -4.46 15.43
CA ASN A 7 45.34 -3.30 15.67
C ASN A 7 43.88 -3.65 15.33
N ASN A 8 43.05 -3.95 16.33
CA ASN A 8 41.59 -4.06 16.20
C ASN A 8 40.95 -2.66 16.09
N LYS A 9 41.19 -1.95 14.98
CA LYS A 9 40.54 -0.67 14.63
C LYS A 9 39.91 -0.70 13.24
N GLY A 10 39.18 -1.78 12.94
CA GLY A 10 38.46 -1.96 11.67
C GLY A 10 36.95 -2.09 11.79
N GLN A 11 36.39 -2.21 13.00
CA GLN A 11 35.01 -2.62 13.22
C GLN A 11 34.09 -1.54 13.83
N GLU A 12 34.52 -0.28 13.86
CA GLU A 12 33.69 0.83 14.39
C GLU A 12 33.17 1.77 13.29
N GLY A 13 33.33 1.43 12.01
CA GLY A 13 33.12 2.35 10.89
C GLY A 13 31.94 2.06 9.95
N LEU A 14 31.19 0.96 10.13
CA LEU A 14 29.97 0.74 9.36
C LEU A 14 28.83 1.51 10.03
N THR A 15 28.65 2.77 9.61
CA THR A 15 27.46 3.54 9.99
C THR A 15 26.21 2.74 9.60
N LEU A 16 25.17 2.78 10.44
CA LEU A 16 23.87 2.13 10.18
C LEU A 16 23.38 2.41 8.74
N THR A 17 23.64 3.62 8.24
CA THR A 17 23.36 4.05 6.87
C THR A 17 24.08 3.23 5.81
N THR A 18 25.37 2.91 6.00
CA THR A 18 26.14 2.07 5.09
C THR A 18 25.58 0.65 5.04
N LEU A 19 25.17 0.11 6.19
CA LEU A 19 24.56 -1.21 6.27
C LEU A 19 23.20 -1.25 5.54
N LEU A 20 22.38 -0.20 5.74
CA LEU A 20 21.08 -0.03 5.08
C LEU A 20 21.23 0.08 3.55
N LEU A 21 22.22 0.82 3.07
CA LEU A 21 22.53 0.93 1.64
C LEU A 21 22.97 -0.41 1.02
N ILE A 22 23.76 -1.21 1.74
CA ILE A 22 24.15 -2.55 1.27
C ILE A 22 22.92 -3.45 1.18
N VAL A 23 22.05 -3.45 2.20
CA VAL A 23 20.81 -4.25 2.19
C VAL A 23 19.90 -3.82 1.04
N LEU A 24 19.70 -2.52 0.84
CA LEU A 24 18.87 -1.98 -0.23
C LEU A 24 19.43 -2.32 -1.61
N GLY A 25 20.76 -2.21 -1.79
CA GLY A 25 21.44 -2.62 -3.02
C GLY A 25 21.22 -4.10 -3.36
N ILE A 26 21.31 -4.98 -2.35
CA ILE A 26 21.07 -6.42 -2.54
C ILE A 26 19.61 -6.68 -2.92
N VAL A 27 18.64 -6.03 -2.27
CA VAL A 27 17.21 -6.18 -2.58
C VAL A 27 16.91 -5.80 -4.03
N VAL A 28 17.44 -4.68 -4.51
CA VAL A 28 17.24 -4.23 -5.90
C VAL A 28 17.81 -5.24 -6.89
N VAL A 29 19.01 -5.76 -6.63
CA VAL A 29 19.64 -6.78 -7.49
C VAL A 29 18.79 -8.06 -7.57
N VAL A 30 18.24 -8.52 -6.44
CA VAL A 30 17.35 -9.69 -6.40
C VAL A 30 16.10 -9.47 -7.23
N VAL A 31 15.46 -8.30 -7.12
CA VAL A 31 14.26 -7.95 -7.91
C VAL A 31 14.57 -7.93 -9.41
N ILE A 32 15.71 -7.37 -9.81
CA ILE A 32 16.14 -7.34 -11.21
C ILE A 32 16.41 -8.76 -11.73
N ILE A 33 17.09 -9.62 -10.95
CA ILE A 33 17.36 -11.00 -11.36
C ILE A 33 16.05 -11.77 -11.53
N ILE A 34 15.13 -11.67 -10.58
CA ILE A 34 13.83 -12.35 -10.66
C ILE A 34 13.00 -11.80 -11.83
N GLY A 35 12.99 -10.48 -12.03
CA GLY A 35 12.29 -9.80 -13.13
C GLY A 35 12.84 -10.18 -14.51
N ALA A 36 14.16 -10.28 -14.65
CA ALA A 36 14.81 -10.70 -15.89
C ALA A 36 14.62 -12.20 -16.18
N THR A 37 14.58 -13.05 -15.16
CA THR A 37 14.54 -14.52 -15.32
C THR A 37 13.12 -15.07 -15.48
N LYS A 38 12.15 -14.51 -14.74
CA LYS A 38 10.75 -14.99 -14.71
C LYS A 38 9.76 -14.01 -15.34
N GLY A 39 10.25 -12.89 -15.88
CA GLY A 39 9.44 -11.74 -16.28
C GLY A 39 8.98 -10.94 -15.06
N PHE A 40 8.86 -9.63 -15.23
CA PHE A 40 8.18 -8.75 -14.26
C PHE A 40 6.77 -9.26 -13.93
N GLY A 41 6.14 -10.04 -14.82
CA GLY A 41 4.87 -10.72 -14.57
C GLY A 41 4.87 -11.74 -13.43
N PHE A 42 5.99 -12.25 -12.92
CA PHE A 42 5.97 -13.11 -11.72
C PHE A 42 5.92 -12.29 -10.41
N ILE A 43 6.54 -11.11 -10.41
CA ILE A 43 6.53 -10.19 -9.28
C ILE A 43 5.25 -9.34 -9.29
N PHE A 44 4.85 -8.83 -10.46
CA PHE A 44 3.66 -8.01 -10.66
C PHE A 44 2.41 -8.79 -11.04
N GLY A 45 2.51 -9.99 -11.64
CA GLY A 45 1.32 -10.82 -11.93
C GLY A 45 0.76 -11.53 -10.70
N LYS A 46 1.52 -11.60 -9.60
CA LYS A 46 0.93 -11.83 -8.27
C LYS A 46 0.25 -10.59 -7.71
N VAL A 47 0.57 -9.38 -8.17
CA VAL A 47 -0.11 -8.14 -7.75
C VAL A 47 -1.41 -7.94 -8.54
N ASP A 48 -1.46 -8.35 -9.81
CA ASP A 48 -2.67 -8.35 -10.65
C ASP A 48 -3.61 -9.56 -10.44
N SER A 49 -3.14 -10.62 -9.76
CA SER A 49 -3.95 -11.81 -9.40
C SER A 49 -4.08 -11.98 -7.88
N LEU A 50 -4.06 -10.89 -7.12
CA LEU A 50 -4.67 -10.94 -5.80
C LEU A 50 -6.20 -10.92 -6.02
N PRO A 51 -6.96 -11.96 -5.61
CA PRO A 51 -8.38 -11.73 -5.29
C PRO A 51 -8.42 -10.51 -4.36
N GLY A 52 -9.35 -9.59 -4.58
CA GLY A 52 -9.30 -8.18 -4.15
C GLY A 52 -8.50 -7.94 -2.88
N GLN A 53 -7.60 -6.94 -2.87
CA GLN A 53 -6.66 -6.67 -1.77
C GLN A 53 -7.28 -7.07 -0.44
N SER A 54 -6.67 -8.05 0.23
CA SER A 54 -7.17 -8.51 1.51
C SER A 54 -7.44 -7.29 2.39
N LEU A 55 -8.54 -7.28 3.13
CA LEU A 55 -8.93 -6.14 3.98
C LEU A 55 -7.73 -5.65 4.82
N GLN A 56 -6.88 -6.58 5.26
CA GLN A 56 -5.63 -6.31 5.98
C GLN A 56 -4.61 -5.50 5.17
N THR A 57 -4.39 -5.80 3.89
CA THR A 57 -3.51 -5.04 2.99
C THR A 57 -4.04 -3.62 2.77
N ALA A 58 -5.35 -3.47 2.60
CA ALA A 58 -5.97 -2.15 2.48
C ALA A 58 -5.80 -1.35 3.78
N ILE A 59 -6.06 -1.96 4.94
CA ILE A 59 -5.84 -1.36 6.27
C ILE A 59 -4.38 -0.93 6.47
N GLU A 60 -3.40 -1.78 6.14
CA GLU A 60 -1.98 -1.42 6.25
C GLU A 60 -1.62 -0.24 5.35
N SER A 61 -2.11 -0.24 4.10
CA SER A 61 -1.87 0.87 3.18
C SER A 61 -2.50 2.19 3.67
N CYS A 62 -3.69 2.13 4.26
CA CYS A 62 -4.37 3.28 4.85
C CYS A 62 -3.66 3.77 6.12
N ASN A 63 -3.17 2.87 6.96
CA ASN A 63 -2.36 3.22 8.12
C ASN A 63 -1.05 3.89 7.71
N ILE A 64 -0.40 3.45 6.63
CA ILE A 64 0.80 4.10 6.11
C ILE A 64 0.45 5.49 5.56
N ALA A 65 -0.61 5.60 4.76
CA ALA A 65 -1.04 6.88 4.19
C ALA A 65 -1.39 7.90 5.29
N GLY A 66 -2.15 7.47 6.31
CA GLY A 66 -2.47 8.31 7.45
C GLY A 66 -1.23 8.70 8.27
N LYS A 67 -0.32 7.76 8.56
CA LYS A 67 0.88 8.01 9.40
C LYS A 67 1.82 9.02 8.77
N ASN A 68 1.83 9.09 7.45
CA ASN A 68 2.71 9.95 6.68
C ASN A 68 1.97 11.20 6.15
N ASP A 69 0.74 11.49 6.63
CA ASP A 69 -0.13 12.60 6.17
C ASP A 69 -0.33 12.64 4.64
N LEU A 70 -0.34 11.48 3.95
CA LEU A 70 -0.64 11.42 2.51
C LEU A 70 -2.16 11.55 2.30
N ARG A 71 -2.64 12.79 2.35
CA ARG A 71 -4.08 13.10 2.20
C ARG A 71 -4.66 12.64 0.88
N ALA A 72 -3.90 12.71 -0.21
CA ALA A 72 -4.35 12.23 -1.51
C ALA A 72 -4.59 10.70 -1.47
N ASP A 73 -3.60 9.94 -1.00
CA ASP A 73 -3.71 8.48 -0.85
C ASP A 73 -4.70 8.03 0.22
N TYR A 74 -5.02 8.87 1.20
CA TYR A 74 -6.00 8.53 2.24
C TYR A 74 -7.44 8.87 1.82
N CYS A 75 -7.65 10.05 1.22
CA CYS A 75 -9.00 10.58 0.98
C CYS A 75 -9.50 10.36 -0.46
N LEU A 76 -8.60 10.22 -1.44
CA LEU A 76 -8.95 10.12 -2.85
C LEU A 76 -8.68 8.73 -3.43
N ASP A 77 -7.78 7.96 -2.82
CA ASP A 77 -7.48 6.61 -3.28
C ASP A 77 -8.61 5.65 -2.91
N ILE A 78 -9.18 5.02 -3.94
CA ILE A 78 -10.27 4.06 -3.80
C ILE A 78 -9.69 2.66 -3.94
N LYS A 79 -9.74 1.90 -2.85
CA LYS A 79 -9.17 0.56 -2.76
C LYS A 79 -10.25 -0.49 -2.97
N LYS A 80 -9.93 -1.51 -3.74
CA LYS A 80 -10.81 -2.67 -3.95
C LYS A 80 -10.51 -3.72 -2.89
N ILE A 81 -11.46 -3.96 -1.99
CA ILE A 81 -11.38 -4.97 -0.95
C ILE A 81 -12.43 -6.06 -1.15
N GLU A 82 -12.16 -7.26 -0.66
CA GLU A 82 -13.15 -8.33 -0.58
C GLU A 82 -13.61 -8.48 0.88
N MET A 83 -14.90 -8.29 1.13
CA MET A 83 -15.54 -8.53 2.43
C MET A 83 -16.63 -9.57 2.26
N ASP A 84 -16.57 -10.66 3.03
CA ASP A 84 -17.54 -11.77 2.98
C ASP A 84 -17.76 -12.36 1.57
N GLY A 85 -16.71 -12.39 0.74
CA GLY A 85 -16.76 -12.90 -0.63
C GLY A 85 -17.41 -11.95 -1.63
N VAL A 86 -17.68 -10.70 -1.23
CA VAL A 86 -18.21 -9.63 -2.09
C VAL A 86 -17.14 -8.57 -2.28
N GLU A 87 -16.90 -8.21 -3.54
CA GLU A 87 -15.98 -7.14 -3.90
C GLU A 87 -16.62 -5.77 -3.60
N GLN A 88 -15.93 -4.94 -2.83
CA GLN A 88 -16.34 -3.60 -2.46
C GLN A 88 -15.18 -2.61 -2.67
N TYR A 89 -15.51 -1.42 -3.14
CA TYR A 89 -14.58 -0.30 -3.28
C TYR A 89 -14.74 0.64 -2.08
N VAL A 90 -13.65 0.96 -1.39
CA VAL A 90 -13.68 1.81 -0.20
C VAL A 90 -12.52 2.79 -0.18
N THR A 91 -12.73 3.94 0.45
CA THR A 91 -11.64 4.85 0.80
C THR A 91 -11.06 4.50 2.17
N CYS A 92 -9.88 5.04 2.50
CA CYS A 92 -9.35 4.92 3.85
C CYS A 92 -10.20 5.67 4.88
N GLY A 93 -10.89 6.74 4.48
CA GLY A 93 -11.88 7.42 5.31
C GLY A 93 -12.98 6.47 5.77
N TYR A 94 -13.59 5.73 4.83
CA TYR A 94 -14.62 4.74 5.14
C TYR A 94 -14.11 3.63 6.07
N LEU A 95 -12.87 3.16 5.89
CA LEU A 95 -12.25 2.17 6.79
C LEU A 95 -11.98 2.73 8.19
N GLY A 96 -11.59 4.01 8.28
CA GLY A 96 -11.42 4.72 9.55
C GLY A 96 -12.73 4.85 10.31
N ASP A 97 -13.81 5.25 9.64
CA ASP A 97 -15.16 5.36 10.23
C ASP A 97 -15.71 4.01 10.73
N LYS A 98 -15.27 2.90 10.12
CA LYS A 98 -15.61 1.54 10.56
C LYS A 98 -14.73 1.04 11.72
N ALA A 99 -13.87 1.89 12.29
CA ALA A 99 -12.91 1.55 13.33
C ALA A 99 -11.99 0.37 12.95
N LEU A 100 -11.71 0.23 11.65
CA LEU A 100 -10.79 -0.78 11.12
C LEU A 100 -9.35 -0.26 11.02
N LEU A 101 -9.19 1.07 11.15
CA LEU A 101 -7.91 1.75 11.23
C LEU A 101 -7.63 2.17 12.68
N ASP A 102 -6.37 2.45 12.97
CA ASP A 102 -5.98 2.98 14.28
C ASP A 102 -6.48 4.44 14.40
N GLU A 103 -7.21 4.73 15.48
CA GLU A 103 -7.90 6.01 15.75
C GLU A 103 -6.96 7.23 15.70
N THR A 104 -5.65 7.02 15.86
CA THR A 104 -4.68 8.13 15.87
C THR A 104 -4.28 8.62 14.48
N ILE A 105 -4.78 8.01 13.41
CA ILE A 105 -4.18 8.12 12.08
C ILE A 105 -5.11 8.67 10.98
N SER A 106 -6.19 9.37 11.32
CA SER A 106 -7.11 9.91 10.32
C SER A 106 -6.78 11.36 9.95
N PRO A 107 -6.05 11.63 8.85
CA PRO A 107 -5.93 12.99 8.34
C PRO A 107 -7.34 13.51 7.99
N VAL A 108 -7.57 14.79 8.24
CA VAL A 108 -8.86 15.42 7.89
C VAL A 108 -8.96 15.50 6.38
N CYS A 109 -9.81 14.64 5.80
CA CYS A 109 -10.28 14.81 4.43
C CYS A 109 -11.13 16.08 4.40
N GLY A 110 -10.65 17.11 3.69
CA GLY A 110 -11.43 18.33 3.48
C GLY A 110 -12.63 18.07 2.56
N GLU A 111 -13.14 19.12 1.91
CA GLU A 111 -14.23 19.01 0.92
C GLU A 111 -13.85 18.16 -0.31
N THR A 112 -12.59 17.77 -0.45
CA THR A 112 -12.09 16.80 -1.43
C THR A 112 -12.46 15.37 -1.00
N VAL A 113 -13.74 15.05 -1.15
CA VAL A 113 -14.23 13.68 -1.11
C VAL A 113 -14.05 13.03 -2.49
N ALA A 114 -13.72 11.73 -2.50
CA ALA A 114 -13.62 10.98 -3.74
C ALA A 114 -14.97 11.03 -4.48
N ASN A 115 -14.94 11.37 -5.77
CA ASN A 115 -16.15 11.47 -6.58
C ASN A 115 -16.56 10.08 -7.05
N PHE A 116 -17.35 9.37 -6.23
CA PHE A 116 -17.73 7.99 -6.45
C PHE A 116 -18.58 7.78 -7.70
N ALA A 117 -19.44 8.74 -8.05
CA ALA A 117 -20.21 8.70 -9.30
C ALA A 117 -19.28 8.69 -10.52
N ALA A 118 -18.32 9.62 -10.55
CA ALA A 118 -17.31 9.67 -11.60
C ALA A 118 -16.39 8.44 -11.58
N PHE A 119 -16.07 7.89 -10.40
CA PHE A 119 -15.28 6.68 -10.28
C PHE A 119 -16.00 5.47 -10.90
N CYS A 120 -17.29 5.28 -10.58
CA CYS A 120 -18.11 4.22 -11.16
C CYS A 120 -18.14 4.28 -12.69
N ASP A 121 -18.29 5.48 -13.26
CA ASP A 121 -18.29 5.69 -14.72
C ASP A 121 -16.91 5.47 -15.36
N ASN A 122 -15.85 6.03 -14.78
CA ASN A 122 -14.49 5.89 -15.29
C ASN A 122 -14.00 4.43 -15.27
N GLN A 123 -14.33 3.70 -14.20
CA GLN A 123 -13.95 2.29 -14.04
C GLN A 123 -14.91 1.31 -14.73
N LYS A 124 -15.98 1.81 -15.36
CA LYS A 124 -17.03 0.99 -16.00
C LYS A 124 -17.56 -0.10 -15.06
N LEU A 125 -17.78 0.25 -13.80
CA LEU A 125 -18.31 -0.66 -12.80
C LEU A 125 -19.77 -0.99 -13.14
N LYS A 126 -20.17 -2.22 -12.82
CA LYS A 126 -21.59 -2.62 -12.89
C LYS A 126 -22.39 -1.79 -11.88
N ASP A 127 -23.65 -1.52 -12.19
CA ASP A 127 -24.55 -0.78 -11.29
C ASP A 127 -24.67 -1.45 -9.90
N SER A 128 -24.50 -2.77 -9.85
CA SER A 128 -24.48 -3.58 -8.63
C SER A 128 -23.17 -3.56 -7.85
N ALA A 129 -22.12 -2.86 -8.32
CA ALA A 129 -20.85 -2.79 -7.61
C ALA A 129 -21.00 -1.95 -6.33
N LEU A 130 -20.44 -2.44 -5.22
CA LEU A 130 -20.49 -1.75 -3.94
C LEU A 130 -19.35 -0.76 -3.81
N VAL A 131 -19.67 0.50 -3.52
CA VAL A 131 -18.74 1.58 -3.22
C VAL A 131 -19.16 2.19 -1.88
N GLU A 132 -18.30 2.05 -0.86
CA GLU A 132 -18.59 2.48 0.52
C GLU A 132 -19.88 1.88 1.11
N GLY A 133 -20.20 0.66 0.71
CA GLY A 133 -21.35 -0.11 1.22
C GLY A 133 -22.68 0.22 0.53
N ILE A 134 -22.68 1.10 -0.48
CA ILE A 134 -23.83 1.37 -1.34
C ILE A 134 -23.51 1.08 -2.80
N THR A 135 -24.52 0.91 -3.66
CA THR A 135 -24.31 0.56 -5.06
C THR A 135 -23.88 1.77 -5.90
N CYS A 136 -23.17 1.53 -7.01
CA CYS A 136 -22.84 2.57 -7.99
C CYS A 136 -24.09 3.28 -8.54
N GLU A 137 -25.23 2.59 -8.63
CA GLU A 137 -26.52 3.19 -8.98
C GLU A 137 -26.96 4.25 -7.95
N ALA A 138 -26.81 3.96 -6.66
CA ALA A 138 -27.19 4.87 -5.58
C ALA A 138 -26.31 6.13 -5.51
N HIS A 139 -25.06 6.07 -6.00
CA HIS A 139 -24.19 7.24 -6.13
C HIS A 139 -24.53 8.14 -7.33
N LYS A 140 -25.32 7.64 -8.29
CA LYS A 140 -25.72 8.38 -9.50
C LYS A 140 -27.12 9.00 -9.40
N ALA A 141 -27.89 8.62 -8.38
CA ALA A 141 -29.27 9.06 -8.13
C ALA A 141 -29.30 10.39 -7.37
#